data_AF-A0A7V2UES4-F1
#
_entry.id   AF-A0A7V2UES4-F1
#
_cell.length_a   1.000
_cell.length_b   1.000
_cell.length_c   1.000
_cell.angle_alpha   90.00
_cell.angle_beta   90.00
_cell.angle_gamma   90.00
#
_symmetry.space_group_name_H-M   'P 1'
#
loop_
_entity.id
_entity.type
_entity.pdbx_description
1 polymer ?
#
loop_
_entity_poly.entity_id
_entity_poly.type
_entity_poly.pdbx_seq_one_letter_code
_entity_poly.pdbx_strand_id
1 'polypeptide(L)'
;QRQGYEALLVMMRGTDEQKAMVQDAVNRWWWKCLAMFGPPDADSPNSAQGMRWGIKRISNDDLRQKFVDATVPQAKVLGVTLPDPDLKWNEERGHYDYGQIDWAEFWQTVNGHGPCNKERLATRVKAHNDGKWVRDAALAHARKQQQRAMKEAA
;
A
#
# COMPACT_ATOMS: atom_id res chain seq x y z
N GLN A 1 -1.15 -9.44 -10.39
CA GLN A 1 0.05 -9.08 -9.61
C GLN A 1 1.20 -10.04 -9.94
N ARG A 2 1.82 -9.94 -11.12
CA ARG A 2 2.92 -10.85 -11.52
C ARG A 2 4.10 -10.10 -12.13
N GLN A 3 3.79 -9.07 -12.91
CA GLN A 3 4.79 -8.23 -13.58
C GLN A 3 5.81 -7.58 -12.64
N GLY A 4 5.39 -7.11 -11.46
CA GLY A 4 6.32 -6.55 -10.48
C GLY A 4 7.31 -7.60 -9.95
N TYR A 5 6.83 -8.81 -9.65
CA TYR A 5 7.70 -9.92 -9.22
C TYR A 5 8.63 -10.38 -10.34
N GLU A 6 8.14 -10.48 -11.58
CA GLU A 6 8.95 -10.86 -12.74
C GLU A 6 10.08 -9.84 -13.02
N ALA A 7 9.82 -8.55 -12.84
CA ALA A 7 10.85 -7.52 -12.95
C ALA A 7 11.96 -7.72 -11.91
N LEU A 8 11.60 -8.01 -10.65
CA LEU A 8 12.59 -8.32 -9.61
C LEU A 8 13.35 -9.61 -9.93
N LEU A 9 12.67 -10.64 -10.44
CA LEU A 9 13.30 -11.90 -10.81
C LEU A 9 14.33 -11.73 -11.94
N VAL A 10 14.05 -10.86 -12.92
CA VAL A 10 15.00 -10.49 -13.96
C VAL A 10 16.23 -9.81 -13.34
N MET A 11 16.03 -8.85 -12.43
CA MET A 11 17.15 -8.17 -11.76
C MET A 11 17.98 -9.12 -10.89
N MET A 12 17.35 -10.05 -10.18
CA MET A 12 18.04 -11.03 -9.33
C MET A 12 18.87 -12.06 -10.13
N ARG A 13 18.60 -12.20 -11.44
CA ARG A 13 19.41 -12.98 -12.38
C ARG A 13 20.49 -12.16 -13.09
N GLY A 14 20.60 -10.88 -12.78
CA GLY A 14 21.52 -9.93 -13.39
C GLY A 14 22.82 -9.74 -12.60
N THR A 15 23.37 -8.53 -12.64
CA THR A 15 24.63 -8.18 -11.98
C THR A 15 24.48 -8.09 -10.46
N ASP A 16 25.61 -8.05 -9.75
CA ASP A 16 25.60 -7.95 -8.29
C ASP A 16 25.03 -6.59 -7.81
N GLU A 17 25.22 -5.53 -8.59
CA GLU A 17 24.60 -4.22 -8.32
C GLU A 17 23.07 -4.29 -8.45
N GLN A 18 22.56 -5.06 -9.42
CA GLN A 18 21.11 -5.25 -9.59
C GLN A 18 20.52 -6.06 -8.43
N LYS A 19 21.21 -7.12 -7.99
CA LYS A 19 20.80 -7.91 -6.81
C LYS A 19 20.82 -7.04 -5.55
N ALA A 20 21.89 -6.26 -5.34
CA ALA A 20 22.01 -5.35 -4.22
C ALA A 20 20.90 -4.29 -4.21
N MET A 21 20.54 -3.75 -5.37
CA MET A 21 19.43 -2.79 -5.51
C MET A 21 18.08 -3.40 -5.10
N VAL A 22 17.82 -4.66 -5.48
CA VAL A 22 16.60 -5.36 -5.06
C VAL A 22 16.62 -5.59 -3.55
N GLN A 23 17.73 -6.07 -2.99
CA GLN A 23 17.83 -6.30 -1.54
C GLN A 23 17.66 -5.01 -0.73
N ASP A 24 18.26 -3.90 -1.16
CA ASP A 24 18.06 -2.59 -0.54
C ASP A 24 16.59 -2.15 -0.58
N ALA A 25 15.91 -2.37 -1.72
CA ALA A 25 14.48 -2.09 -1.82
C ALA A 25 13.65 -2.94 -0.85
N VAL A 26 13.94 -4.24 -0.74
CA VAL A 26 13.28 -5.14 0.22
C VAL A 26 13.50 -4.65 1.66
N ASN A 27 14.75 -4.28 2.00
CA ASN A 27 15.11 -3.78 3.33
C ASN A 27 14.30 -2.55 3.73
N ARG A 28 14.11 -1.60 2.81
CA ARG A 28 13.37 -0.36 3.07
C ARG A 28 11.85 -0.54 3.12
N TRP A 29 11.31 -1.52 2.38
CA TRP A 29 9.86 -1.64 2.18
C TRP A 29 9.18 -2.72 3.03
N TRP A 30 9.90 -3.75 3.50
CA TRP A 30 9.31 -4.90 4.19
C TRP A 30 8.35 -4.48 5.33
N TRP A 31 8.85 -3.76 6.32
CA TRP A 31 8.06 -3.34 7.48
C TRP A 31 6.91 -2.40 7.13
N LYS A 32 7.13 -1.51 6.15
CA LYS A 32 6.09 -0.60 5.64
C LYS A 32 4.95 -1.38 5.00
N CYS A 33 5.25 -2.43 4.22
CA CYS A 33 4.25 -3.32 3.64
C CYS A 33 3.46 -4.08 4.71
N LEU A 34 4.10 -4.55 5.78
CA LEU A 34 3.40 -5.20 6.90
C LEU A 34 2.48 -4.24 7.65
N ALA A 35 2.88 -2.98 7.81
CA ALA A 35 2.07 -1.95 8.45
C ALA A 35 0.86 -1.51 7.61
N MET A 36 0.85 -1.77 6.29
CA MET A 36 -0.29 -1.42 5.40
C MET A 36 -1.60 -2.12 5.77
N PHE A 37 -1.52 -3.26 6.46
CA PHE A 37 -2.71 -3.96 6.95
C PHE A 37 -3.38 -3.24 8.14
N GLY A 38 -2.78 -2.16 8.63
CA GLY A 38 -3.29 -1.36 9.75
C GLY A 38 -2.71 -1.79 11.09
N PRO A 39 -3.11 -1.08 12.18
CA PRO A 39 -2.64 -1.35 13.53
C PRO A 39 -3.06 -2.75 14.00
N PRO A 40 -2.46 -3.26 15.10
CA PRO A 40 -2.91 -4.47 15.76
C PRO A 40 -4.41 -4.45 16.02
N ASP A 41 -5.06 -5.61 16.03
CA ASP A 41 -6.51 -5.65 16.21
C ASP A 41 -6.96 -5.06 17.56
N ALA A 42 -6.12 -5.16 18.60
CA ALA A 42 -6.33 -4.54 19.91
C ALA A 42 -6.38 -3.01 19.86
N ASP A 43 -5.66 -2.39 18.92
CA ASP A 43 -5.54 -0.94 18.78
C ASP A 43 -6.35 -0.42 17.57
N SER A 44 -7.32 -1.20 17.11
CA SER A 44 -8.11 -0.91 15.90
C SER A 44 -9.55 -0.51 16.25
N PRO A 45 -9.83 0.79 16.51
CA PRO A 45 -11.12 1.25 17.04
C PRO A 45 -12.31 0.96 16.12
N ASN A 46 -12.08 0.87 14.81
CA ASN A 46 -13.11 0.63 13.81
C ASN A 46 -13.37 -0.87 13.54
N SER A 47 -12.54 -1.77 14.08
CA SER A 47 -12.60 -3.19 13.73
C SER A 47 -13.87 -3.87 14.23
N ALA A 48 -14.29 -3.62 15.47
CA ALA A 48 -15.47 -4.26 16.05
C ALA A 48 -16.75 -3.92 15.26
N GLN A 49 -16.96 -2.63 14.96
CA GLN A 49 -18.13 -2.18 14.19
C GLN A 49 -18.05 -2.64 12.72
N GLY A 50 -16.88 -2.51 12.08
CA GLY A 50 -16.67 -2.94 10.70
C GLY A 50 -16.88 -4.43 10.48
N MET A 51 -16.45 -5.27 11.43
CA MET A 51 -16.71 -6.71 11.41
C MET A 51 -18.20 -7.01 11.60
N ARG A 52 -18.87 -6.34 12.55
CA ARG A 52 -20.30 -6.53 12.80
C ARG A 52 -21.18 -6.23 11.59
N TRP A 53 -20.82 -5.22 10.81
CA TRP A 53 -21.53 -4.85 9.58
C TRP A 53 -21.06 -5.61 8.33
N GLY A 54 -20.09 -6.52 8.47
CA GLY A 54 -19.54 -7.29 7.35
C GLY A 54 -18.71 -6.47 6.36
N ILE A 55 -18.32 -5.24 6.73
CA ILE A 55 -17.42 -4.38 5.93
C ILE A 55 -15.99 -4.94 6.00
N LYS A 56 -15.54 -5.31 7.19
CA LYS A 56 -14.29 -6.04 7.42
C LYS A 56 -14.65 -7.51 7.61
N ARG A 57 -14.00 -8.41 6.87
CA ARG A 57 -14.26 -9.87 6.96
C ARG A 57 -13.13 -10.65 7.61
N ILE A 58 -11.92 -10.12 7.54
CA ILE A 58 -10.70 -10.71 8.08
C ILE A 58 -10.01 -9.61 8.88
N SER A 59 -9.46 -9.97 10.04
CA SER A 59 -8.79 -9.03 10.94
C SER A 59 -7.53 -8.42 10.29
N ASN A 60 -6.98 -7.36 10.89
CA ASN A 60 -5.75 -6.76 10.36
C ASN A 60 -4.59 -7.74 10.53
N ASP A 61 -4.51 -8.37 11.71
CA ASP A 61 -3.44 -9.30 12.05
C ASP A 61 -3.54 -10.60 11.24
N ASP A 62 -4.76 -11.11 11.00
CA ASP A 62 -4.99 -12.28 10.15
C ASP A 62 -4.60 -12.05 8.69
N LEU A 63 -4.93 -10.87 8.13
CA LEU A 63 -4.51 -10.52 6.76
C LEU A 63 -3.00 -10.36 6.67
N ARG A 64 -2.39 -9.72 7.68
CA ARG A 64 -0.94 -9.56 7.76
C ARG A 64 -0.24 -10.91 7.86
N GLN A 65 -0.71 -11.83 8.71
CA GLN A 65 -0.16 -13.17 8.85
C GLN A 65 -0.20 -13.93 7.52
N LYS A 66 -1.36 -13.95 6.85
CA LYS A 66 -1.50 -14.58 5.52
C LYS A 66 -0.54 -13.99 4.49
N PHE A 67 -0.32 -12.68 4.54
CA PHE A 67 0.65 -12.03 3.67
C PHE A 67 2.08 -12.49 3.97
N VAL A 68 2.49 -12.57 5.24
CA VAL A 68 3.83 -13.09 5.62
C VAL A 68 3.99 -14.52 5.10
N ASP A 69 3.05 -15.42 5.41
CA ASP A 69 3.15 -16.83 5.03
C ASP A 69 3.22 -17.04 3.52
N ALA A 70 2.51 -16.21 2.74
CA ALA A 70 2.56 -16.25 1.29
C ALA A 70 3.84 -15.63 0.71
N THR A 71 4.42 -14.63 1.38
CA THR A 71 5.53 -13.82 0.85
C THR A 71 6.90 -14.41 1.19
N VAL A 72 7.07 -15.04 2.35
CA VAL A 72 8.36 -15.65 2.73
C VAL A 72 8.84 -16.70 1.71
N PRO A 73 8.01 -17.63 1.20
CA PRO A 73 8.41 -18.54 0.13
C PRO A 73 8.79 -17.82 -1.17
N GLN A 74 8.10 -16.72 -1.51
CA GLN A 74 8.43 -15.92 -2.70
C GLN A 74 9.80 -15.23 -2.54
N ALA A 75 10.11 -14.70 -1.35
CA ALA A 75 11.42 -14.13 -1.04
C ALA A 75 12.55 -15.18 -1.19
N LYS A 76 12.31 -16.41 -0.73
CA LYS A 76 13.22 -17.55 -0.92
C LYS A 76 13.47 -17.85 -2.39
N VAL A 77 12.41 -17.91 -3.21
CA VAL A 77 12.54 -18.14 -4.67
C VAL A 77 13.26 -16.99 -5.36
N LEU A 78 13.00 -15.76 -4.93
CA LEU A 78 13.64 -14.56 -5.47
C LEU A 78 15.13 -14.46 -5.07
N GLY A 79 15.54 -15.14 -4.00
CA GLY A 79 16.91 -15.12 -3.48
C GLY A 79 17.23 -13.90 -2.63
N VAL A 80 16.22 -13.30 -1.99
CA VAL A 80 16.38 -12.14 -1.10
C VAL A 80 16.15 -12.53 0.35
N THR A 81 16.77 -11.78 1.25
CA THR A 81 16.51 -11.86 2.69
C THR A 81 15.47 -10.82 3.10
N LEU A 82 14.70 -11.12 4.14
CA LEU A 82 13.76 -10.17 4.74
C LEU A 82 14.42 -9.59 6.00
N PRO A 83 14.35 -8.25 6.24
CA PRO A 83 15.07 -7.57 7.32
C PRO A 83 14.37 -7.77 8.68
N ASP A 84 14.18 -9.03 9.08
CA ASP A 84 13.50 -9.43 10.30
C ASP A 84 14.27 -10.58 10.97
N PRO A 85 15.09 -10.29 12.01
CA PRO A 85 15.85 -11.30 12.73
C PRO A 85 14.98 -12.34 13.47
N ASP A 86 13.73 -11.97 13.81
CA ASP A 86 12.80 -12.84 14.54
C ASP A 86 11.99 -13.74 13.61
N LEU A 87 12.13 -13.56 12.29
CA LEU A 87 11.38 -14.30 11.28
C LEU A 87 11.76 -15.78 11.27
N LYS A 88 10.83 -16.65 11.66
CA LYS A 88 11.03 -18.09 11.67
C LYS A 88 9.74 -18.86 11.45
N TRP A 89 9.86 -20.04 10.81
CA TRP A 89 8.72 -20.96 10.70
C TRP A 89 8.40 -21.54 12.07
N ASN A 90 7.12 -21.49 12.45
CA ASN A 90 6.61 -22.09 13.67
C ASN A 90 5.74 -23.31 13.30
N GLU A 91 6.27 -24.52 13.55
CA GLU A 91 5.59 -25.77 13.21
C GLU A 91 4.29 -25.97 14.01
N GLU A 92 4.25 -25.55 15.27
CA GLU A 92 3.07 -25.70 16.13
C GLU A 92 1.91 -24.82 15.67
N ARG A 93 2.21 -23.61 15.18
CA ARG A 93 1.21 -22.67 14.68
C ARG A 93 0.88 -22.90 13.20
N GLY A 94 1.77 -23.52 12.43
CA GLY A 94 1.65 -23.61 10.97
C GLY A 94 1.79 -22.25 10.27
N HIS A 95 2.55 -21.34 10.87
CA HIS A 95 2.71 -19.94 10.44
C HIS A 95 4.15 -19.48 10.63
N TYR A 96 4.57 -18.42 9.92
CA TYR A 96 5.80 -17.71 10.27
C TYR A 96 5.56 -16.76 11.46
N ASP A 97 6.37 -16.89 12.51
CA ASP A 97 6.54 -15.84 13.51
C ASP A 97 7.38 -14.72 12.87
N TYR A 98 7.04 -13.46 13.15
CA TYR A 98 7.74 -12.27 12.64
C TYR A 98 7.89 -11.23 13.75
N GLY A 99 8.88 -10.35 13.63
CA GLY A 99 9.22 -9.35 14.63
C GLY A 99 8.19 -8.24 14.79
N GLN A 100 8.38 -7.41 15.81
CA GLN A 100 7.48 -6.30 16.10
C GLN A 100 7.65 -5.16 15.09
N ILE A 101 6.52 -4.71 14.54
CA ILE A 101 6.46 -3.51 13.69
C ILE A 101 6.66 -2.27 14.54
N ASP A 102 7.42 -1.30 14.03
CA ASP A 102 7.51 0.04 14.60
C ASP A 102 6.18 0.79 14.40
N TRP A 103 5.30 0.66 15.38
CA TRP A 103 4.00 1.34 15.37
C TRP A 103 4.12 2.86 15.57
N ALA A 104 5.21 3.35 16.15
CA ALA A 104 5.45 4.78 16.27
C ALA A 104 5.74 5.39 14.90
N GLU A 105 6.60 4.76 14.09
CA GLU A 105 6.85 5.16 12.70
C GLU A 105 5.54 5.11 11.86
N PHE A 106 4.73 4.07 12.04
CA PHE A 106 3.43 3.94 11.39
C PHE A 106 2.53 5.16 11.68
N TRP A 107 2.32 5.49 12.96
CA TRP A 107 1.45 6.61 13.33
C TRP A 107 2.01 7.97 12.93
N GLN A 108 3.33 8.17 12.98
CA GLN A 108 3.96 9.37 12.43
C GLN A 108 3.64 9.54 10.93
N THR A 109 3.74 8.46 10.17
CA THR A 109 3.43 8.48 8.74
C THR A 109 1.95 8.74 8.47
N VAL A 110 1.03 8.10 9.20
CA VAL A 110 -0.41 8.31 9.08
C VAL A 110 -0.79 9.76 9.39
N ASN A 111 -0.16 10.36 10.41
CA ASN A 111 -0.41 11.73 10.83
C ASN A 111 0.28 12.81 9.96
N GLY A 112 0.90 12.41 8.84
CA GLY A 112 1.45 13.37 7.88
C GLY A 112 2.93 13.72 8.09
N HIS A 113 3.63 13.02 8.97
CA HIS A 113 5.04 13.25 9.30
C HIS A 113 5.99 12.20 8.71
N GLY A 114 5.51 11.40 7.74
CA GLY A 114 6.35 10.47 7.00
C GLY A 114 7.13 11.14 5.85
N PRO A 115 7.98 10.37 5.16
CA PRO A 115 9.02 10.90 4.29
C PRO A 115 8.53 11.64 3.04
N CYS A 116 7.29 11.35 2.59
CA CYS A 116 6.75 11.93 1.35
C CYS A 116 5.37 12.57 1.54
N ASN A 117 4.87 12.71 2.76
CA ASN A 117 3.47 13.12 2.99
C ASN A 117 3.20 14.52 2.42
N LYS A 118 4.09 15.48 2.68
CA LYS A 118 3.98 16.86 2.21
C LYS A 118 4.04 16.93 0.69
N GLU A 119 4.98 16.24 0.06
CA GLU A 119 5.20 16.21 -1.39
C GLU A 119 4.01 15.58 -2.11
N ARG A 120 3.47 14.47 -1.57
CA ARG A 120 2.30 13.78 -2.15
C ARG A 120 1.06 14.66 -2.12
N LEU A 121 0.77 15.30 -0.98
CA LEU A 121 -0.36 16.22 -0.87
C LEU A 121 -0.16 17.46 -1.74
N ALA A 122 1.01 18.09 -1.70
CA ALA A 122 1.32 19.26 -2.51
C ALA A 122 1.14 18.98 -4.01
N THR A 123 1.58 17.80 -4.49
CA THR A 123 1.40 17.37 -5.88
C THR A 123 -0.09 17.32 -6.26
N ARG A 124 -0.95 16.77 -5.39
CA ARG A 124 -2.40 16.68 -5.63
C ARG A 124 -3.10 18.03 -5.56
N VAL A 125 -2.74 18.85 -4.57
CA VAL A 125 -3.26 20.22 -4.43
C VAL A 125 -2.89 21.05 -5.65
N LYS A 126 -1.63 21.00 -6.11
CA LYS A 126 -1.18 21.70 -7.31
C LYS A 126 -1.94 21.24 -8.54
N ALA A 127 -2.03 19.93 -8.80
CA ALA A 127 -2.78 19.41 -9.93
C ALA A 127 -4.26 19.82 -9.90
N HIS A 128 -4.87 19.84 -8.70
CA HIS A 128 -6.24 20.30 -8.53
C HIS A 128 -6.38 21.79 -8.83
N ASN A 129 -5.52 22.64 -8.29
CA ASN A 129 -5.58 24.09 -8.47
C ASN A 129 -5.29 24.49 -9.92
N ASP A 130 -4.20 23.98 -10.49
CA ASP A 130 -3.80 24.28 -11.86
C ASP A 130 -4.82 23.75 -12.87
N GLY A 131 -5.46 22.62 -12.57
CA GLY A 131 -6.53 22.04 -13.39
C GLY A 131 -7.89 22.72 -13.22
N LYS A 132 -8.01 23.78 -12.41
CA LYS A 132 -9.31 24.45 -12.15
C LYS A 132 -9.96 24.94 -13.43
N TRP A 133 -9.20 25.58 -14.30
CA TRP A 133 -9.76 26.14 -15.55
C TRP A 133 -10.34 25.05 -16.45
N VAL A 134 -9.75 23.85 -16.47
CA VAL A 134 -10.27 22.71 -17.25
C VAL A 134 -11.63 22.28 -16.72
N ARG A 135 -11.77 22.17 -15.39
CA ARG A 135 -13.04 21.83 -14.75
C ARG A 135 -14.10 22.89 -15.01
N ASP A 136 -13.73 24.16 -14.90
CA ASP A 136 -14.64 25.28 -15.18
C ASP A 136 -15.06 25.30 -16.65
N ALA A 137 -14.13 25.05 -17.58
CA ALA A 137 -14.41 24.97 -19.01
C ALA A 137 -15.34 23.80 -19.36
N ALA A 138 -15.11 22.62 -18.76
CA ALA A 138 -15.97 21.46 -18.94
C ALA A 138 -17.41 21.74 -18.45
N LEU A 139 -17.55 22.35 -17.27
CA LEU A 139 -18.85 22.75 -16.72
C LEU A 139 -19.56 23.78 -17.62
N ALA A 140 -18.84 24.79 -18.09
CA ALA A 140 -19.39 25.81 -18.98
C ALA A 140 -19.83 25.21 -20.33
N HIS A 141 -19.04 24.29 -20.89
CA HIS A 141 -19.40 23.59 -22.12
C HIS A 141 -20.65 22.73 -21.95
N ALA A 142 -20.72 21.93 -20.88
CA ALA A 142 -21.89 21.09 -20.57
C ALA A 142 -23.17 21.92 -20.43
N ARG A 143 -23.11 23.08 -19.74
CA ARG A 143 -24.25 24.00 -19.62
C ARG A 143 -24.73 24.52 -20.97
N LYS A 144 -23.80 24.89 -21.87
CA LYS A 144 -24.15 25.34 -23.23
C LYS A 144 -24.84 24.23 -24.03
N GLN A 145 -24.35 22.99 -23.93
CA GLN A 145 -24.97 21.85 -24.61
C GLN A 145 -26.38 21.57 -24.08
N GLN A 146 -26.57 21.59 -22.75
CA GLN A 146 -27.88 21.42 -22.14
C GLN A 146 -28.88 22.49 -22.59
N GLN A 147 -28.44 23.75 -22.64
CA GLN A 147 -29.29 24.85 -23.12
C GLN A 147 -29.68 24.71 -24.60
N ARG A 148 -28.77 24.21 -25.45
CA ARG A 148 -29.08 23.93 -26.87
C ARG A 148 -30.11 22.81 -27.00
N ALA A 149 -29.89 21.69 -26.30
CA ALA A 149 -30.83 20.58 -26.32
C ALA A 149 -32.23 20.97 -25.81
N MET A 150 -32.31 21.80 -24.77
CA MET A 150 -33.60 22.33 -24.27
C MET A 150 -34.30 23.25 -25.28
N LYS A 151 -33.55 24.04 -26.06
CA LYS A 151 -34.10 24.88 -27.12
C LYS A 151 -34.56 24.08 -28.34
N GLU A 152 -33.90 22.96 -28.64
CA GLU A 152 -34.29 22.07 -29.75
C GLU A 152 -35.53 21.21 -29.40
N ALA A 153 -35.78 20.98 -28.11
CA ALA A 153 -36.92 20.20 -27.62
C ALA A 153 -38.19 21.03 -27.34
N ALA A 154 -38.09 22.36 -27.34
CA ALA A 154 -39.19 23.30 -27.09
C ALA A 154 -39.75 23.84 -28.43
#